data_AF-A0A6G1QID7-F1
#
_entry.id   AF-A0A6G1QID7-F1
#
_cell.length_a   1.000
_cell.length_b   1.000
_cell.length_c   1.000
_cell.angle_alpha   90.00
_cell.angle_beta   90.00
_cell.angle_gamma   90.00
#
_symmetry.space_group_name_H-M   'P 1'
#
loop_
_entity.id
_entity.type
_entity.pdbx_description
1 polymer ?
#
loop_
_entity_poly.entity_id
_entity_poly.type
_entity_poly.pdbx_seq_one_letter_code
_entity_poly.pdbx_strand_id
1 'polypeptide(L)'
;MLLHHIFTWLLLCCLHFLLFVLQSPGGVTTFRQPSSSTAAKAEQGEDIFLKWFLLLIPATTFGLGTWQVKRREWKLKLIDELTRLTTAEPIPLPINPHEVNSLEYRRVRVRGQYDHSKELYIMPRSPVNPEKEAREAGRLSSSVESGANVVTPFHCTDLGITILVNRGYVPRQKIRPETRMKGQVDGEVEVVGVVRLTDTRKPFVPNNDVERNRWHYRDLEAMSQVTGAEPIFIDADFGNVSLPEQ
;
A
#
# COMPACT_ATOMS: atom_id res chain seq x y z
N MET A 1 -7.54 -10.99 5.69
CA MET A 1 -8.89 -10.38 5.69
C MET A 1 -9.47 -10.16 4.29
N LEU A 2 -8.78 -9.51 3.34
CA LEU A 2 -9.36 -9.25 2.00
C LEU A 2 -9.74 -10.50 1.19
N LEU A 3 -8.92 -11.56 1.24
CA LEU A 3 -9.20 -12.82 0.53
C LEU A 3 -10.41 -13.55 1.12
N HIS A 4 -10.58 -13.44 2.44
CA HIS A 4 -11.72 -14.02 3.14
C HIS A 4 -13.00 -13.32 2.67
N HIS A 5 -13.03 -11.98 2.63
CA HIS A 5 -14.19 -11.22 2.16
C HIS A 5 -14.54 -11.47 0.68
N ILE A 6 -13.56 -11.73 -0.18
CA ILE A 6 -13.79 -12.10 -1.58
C ILE A 6 -14.43 -13.50 -1.67
N PHE A 7 -13.94 -14.45 -0.87
CA PHE A 7 -14.48 -15.80 -0.82
C PHE A 7 -15.89 -15.82 -0.20
N THR A 8 -16.15 -15.03 0.85
CA THR A 8 -17.49 -14.88 1.42
C THR A 8 -18.45 -14.22 0.46
N TRP A 9 -18.02 -13.23 -0.34
CA TRP A 9 -18.87 -12.61 -1.37
C TRP A 9 -19.20 -13.55 -2.52
N LEU A 10 -18.22 -14.33 -2.99
CA LEU A 10 -18.43 -15.37 -3.99
C LEU A 10 -19.36 -16.48 -3.46
N LEU A 11 -19.17 -16.93 -2.22
CA LEU A 11 -20.05 -17.90 -1.58
C LEU A 11 -21.46 -17.34 -1.34
N LEU A 12 -21.60 -16.10 -0.88
CA LEU A 12 -22.93 -15.49 -0.67
C LEU A 12 -23.69 -15.33 -1.99
N CYS A 13 -23.01 -14.92 -3.08
CA CYS A 13 -23.64 -14.87 -4.40
C CYS A 13 -24.03 -16.26 -4.90
N CYS A 14 -23.19 -17.27 -4.66
CA CYS A 14 -23.48 -18.65 -5.06
C CYS A 14 -24.63 -19.27 -4.23
N LEU A 15 -24.68 -18.98 -2.93
CA LEU A 15 -25.73 -19.44 -2.01
C LEU A 15 -27.07 -18.74 -2.29
N HIS A 16 -27.07 -17.44 -2.59
CA HIS A 16 -28.29 -16.72 -2.99
C HIS A 16 -28.86 -17.27 -4.30
N PHE A 17 -27.98 -17.66 -5.24
CA PHE A 17 -28.39 -18.25 -6.50
C PHE A 17 -28.94 -19.68 -6.32
N LEU A 18 -28.34 -20.48 -5.43
CA LEU A 18 -28.85 -21.82 -5.10
C LEU A 18 -30.16 -21.80 -4.31
N LEU A 19 -30.32 -20.87 -3.37
CA LEU A 19 -31.56 -20.70 -2.60
C LEU A 19 -32.72 -20.24 -3.48
N PHE A 20 -32.45 -19.40 -4.49
CA PHE A 20 -33.45 -18.97 -5.46
C PHE A 20 -33.91 -20.11 -6.39
N VAL A 21 -33.05 -21.09 -6.66
CA VAL A 21 -33.39 -22.29 -7.46
C VAL A 21 -34.13 -23.35 -6.63
N LEU A 22 -33.90 -23.42 -5.32
CA LEU A 22 -34.53 -24.39 -4.41
C LEU A 22 -35.90 -23.95 -3.85
N GLN A 23 -36.36 -22.72 -4.15
CA GLN A 23 -37.64 -22.17 -3.69
C GLN A 23 -38.76 -22.21 -4.73
N SER A 24 -38.71 -23.14 -5.70
CA SER A 24 -39.86 -23.44 -6.54
C SER A 24 -40.80 -24.42 -5.78
N PRO A 25 -42.05 -24.06 -5.48
CA PRO A 25 -42.93 -24.91 -4.66
C PRO A 25 -43.38 -26.13 -5.44
N GLY A 26 -42.98 -27.32 -4.96
CA GLY A 26 -43.49 -28.60 -5.41
C GLY A 26 -44.91 -28.84 -4.89
N GLY A 27 -45.88 -28.95 -5.81
CA GLY A 27 -47.22 -29.49 -5.55
C GLY A 27 -47.29 -30.97 -5.91
N VAL A 28 -47.69 -31.80 -4.95
CA VAL A 28 -47.94 -33.24 -5.08
C VAL A 28 -49.28 -33.47 -5.79
N THR A 29 -49.31 -34.26 -6.88
CA THR A 29 -50.53 -34.98 -7.30
C THR A 29 -50.21 -36.22 -8.14
N THR A 30 -50.52 -37.36 -7.52
CA THR A 30 -51.12 -38.62 -8.01
C THR A 30 -50.95 -39.12 -9.45
N PHE A 31 -50.58 -40.40 -9.48
CA PHE A 31 -50.46 -41.39 -10.55
C PHE A 31 -51.60 -41.42 -11.60
N ARG A 32 -51.25 -41.21 -12.87
CA ARG A 32 -51.91 -41.85 -14.03
C ARG A 32 -50.99 -41.80 -15.27
N GLN A 33 -50.55 -42.98 -15.73
CA GLN A 33 -49.96 -43.17 -17.07
C GLN A 33 -51.11 -43.25 -18.11
N PRO A 34 -50.91 -42.86 -19.38
CA PRO A 34 -50.11 -43.68 -20.28
C PRO A 34 -49.24 -42.93 -21.31
N SER A 35 -48.20 -43.65 -21.74
CA SER A 35 -47.60 -43.74 -23.08
C SER A 35 -47.02 -42.51 -23.79
N SER A 36 -45.80 -42.76 -24.33
CA SER A 36 -45.15 -42.10 -25.48
C SER A 36 -44.78 -40.61 -25.35
N SER A 37 -43.67 -40.29 -24.67
CA SER A 37 -42.99 -38.99 -24.84
C SER A 37 -41.58 -38.92 -24.21
N THR A 38 -40.76 -39.98 -24.33
CA THR A 38 -39.40 -39.95 -23.74
C THR A 38 -38.44 -39.03 -24.50
N ALA A 39 -38.69 -38.70 -25.77
CA ALA A 39 -37.83 -37.83 -26.58
C ALA A 39 -38.03 -36.33 -26.29
N ALA A 40 -39.27 -35.86 -26.12
CA ALA A 40 -39.57 -34.43 -25.97
C ALA A 40 -39.16 -33.84 -24.61
N LYS A 41 -39.04 -34.68 -23.56
CA LYS A 41 -38.72 -34.25 -22.19
C LYS A 41 -37.22 -34.08 -21.94
N ALA A 42 -36.38 -34.78 -22.72
CA ALA A 42 -34.92 -34.64 -22.68
C ALA A 42 -34.47 -33.33 -23.33
N GLU A 43 -35.05 -32.97 -24.48
CA GLU A 43 -34.69 -31.72 -25.19
C GLU A 43 -35.12 -30.45 -24.43
N GLN A 44 -36.27 -30.46 -23.73
CA GLN A 44 -36.69 -29.31 -22.91
C GLN A 44 -35.75 -29.00 -21.74
N GLY A 45 -35.12 -30.02 -21.13
CA GLY A 45 -34.19 -29.83 -20.00
C GLY A 45 -32.85 -29.26 -20.45
N GLU A 46 -32.34 -29.72 -21.59
CA GLU A 46 -31.12 -29.21 -22.20
C GLU A 46 -31.29 -27.76 -22.69
N ASP A 47 -32.44 -27.43 -23.29
CA ASP A 47 -32.76 -26.06 -23.72
C ASP A 47 -32.83 -25.06 -22.55
N ILE A 48 -33.43 -25.46 -21.43
CA ILE A 48 -33.50 -24.62 -20.24
C ILE A 48 -32.11 -24.41 -19.66
N PHE A 49 -31.31 -25.47 -19.52
CA PHE A 49 -29.93 -25.39 -19.05
C PHE A 49 -29.08 -24.50 -19.95
N LEU A 50 -29.15 -24.67 -21.27
CA LEU A 50 -28.40 -23.87 -22.25
C LEU A 50 -28.83 -22.39 -22.20
N LYS A 51 -30.12 -22.10 -22.02
CA LYS A 51 -30.65 -20.73 -21.84
C LYS A 51 -30.11 -20.08 -20.57
N TRP A 52 -30.13 -20.77 -19.43
CA TRP A 52 -29.58 -20.24 -18.18
C TRP A 52 -28.06 -20.06 -18.27
N PHE A 53 -27.35 -21.01 -18.88
CA PHE A 53 -25.91 -20.91 -19.10
C PHE A 53 -25.56 -19.73 -20.01
N LEU A 54 -26.32 -19.52 -21.09
CA LEU A 54 -26.13 -18.42 -22.02
C LEU A 54 -26.42 -17.05 -21.37
N LEU A 55 -27.31 -16.98 -20.37
CA LEU A 55 -27.58 -15.75 -19.61
C LEU A 55 -26.59 -15.51 -18.46
N LEU A 56 -25.98 -16.57 -17.92
CA LEU A 56 -24.99 -16.46 -16.85
C LEU A 56 -23.74 -15.69 -17.30
N ILE A 57 -23.25 -15.94 -18.50
CA ILE A 57 -22.06 -15.29 -19.05
C ILE A 57 -22.21 -13.76 -19.17
N PRO A 58 -23.25 -13.20 -19.81
CA PRO A 58 -23.43 -11.75 -19.87
C PRO A 58 -23.74 -11.14 -18.50
N ALA A 59 -24.50 -11.82 -17.64
CA ALA A 59 -24.80 -11.34 -16.29
C ALA A 59 -23.52 -11.22 -15.43
N THR A 60 -22.67 -12.25 -15.43
CA THR A 60 -21.40 -12.23 -14.70
C THR A 60 -20.41 -11.23 -15.30
N THR A 61 -20.33 -11.12 -16.63
CA THR A 61 -19.47 -10.15 -17.31
C THR A 61 -19.89 -8.71 -17.00
N PHE A 62 -21.19 -8.42 -16.98
CA PHE A 62 -21.72 -7.11 -16.62
C PHE A 62 -21.47 -6.77 -15.14
N GLY A 63 -21.68 -7.74 -14.24
CA GLY A 63 -21.38 -7.61 -12.82
C GLY A 63 -19.90 -7.32 -12.58
N LEU A 64 -19.01 -8.08 -13.23
CA LEU A 64 -17.56 -7.86 -13.18
C LEU A 64 -17.17 -6.52 -13.79
N GLY A 65 -17.74 -6.13 -14.94
CA GLY A 65 -17.47 -4.84 -15.59
C GLY A 65 -17.85 -3.66 -14.71
N THR A 66 -19.03 -3.72 -14.10
CA THR A 66 -19.50 -2.69 -13.15
C THR A 66 -18.59 -2.60 -11.93
N TRP A 67 -18.14 -3.74 -11.40
CA TRP A 67 -17.18 -3.76 -10.30
C TRP A 67 -15.84 -3.14 -10.69
N GLN A 68 -15.30 -3.46 -11.88
CA GLN A 68 -14.04 -2.90 -12.37
C GLN A 68 -14.10 -1.37 -12.46
N VAL A 69 -15.21 -0.82 -12.97
CA VAL A 69 -15.40 0.64 -13.05
C VAL A 69 -15.45 1.27 -11.65
N LYS A 70 -16.30 0.75 -10.75
CA LYS A 70 -16.38 1.24 -9.36
C LYS A 70 -15.05 1.14 -8.62
N ARG A 71 -14.32 0.03 -8.81
CA ARG A 71 -13.00 -0.21 -8.22
C ARG A 71 -11.97 0.79 -8.74
N ARG A 72 -12.02 1.12 -10.04
CA ARG A 72 -11.18 2.15 -10.65
C ARG A 72 -11.49 3.53 -10.08
N GLU A 73 -12.76 3.92 -10.01
CA GLU A 73 -13.16 5.22 -9.44
C GLU A 73 -12.71 5.38 -8.00
N TRP A 74 -12.89 4.34 -7.17
CA TRP A 74 -12.39 4.33 -5.80
C TRP A 74 -10.87 4.55 -5.76
N LYS A 75 -10.10 3.80 -6.55
CA LYS A 75 -8.64 3.97 -6.62
C LYS A 75 -8.25 5.39 -7.06
N LEU A 76 -8.93 5.96 -8.05
CA LEU A 76 -8.66 7.32 -8.51
C LEU A 76 -8.90 8.35 -7.41
N LYS A 77 -9.99 8.22 -6.64
CA LYS A 77 -10.26 9.10 -5.49
C LYS A 77 -9.17 9.00 -4.42
N LEU A 78 -8.63 7.81 -4.17
CA LEU A 78 -7.51 7.62 -3.23
C LEU A 78 -6.24 8.32 -3.75
N ILE A 79 -5.93 8.17 -5.03
CA ILE A 79 -4.76 8.82 -5.65
C ILE A 79 -4.91 10.34 -5.59
N ASP A 80 -6.09 10.86 -5.92
CA ASP A 80 -6.39 12.29 -5.89
C ASP A 80 -6.21 12.88 -4.48
N GLU A 81 -6.78 12.22 -3.46
CA GLU A 81 -6.62 12.65 -2.07
C GLU A 81 -5.16 12.63 -1.62
N LEU A 82 -4.43 11.54 -1.88
CA LEU A 82 -3.01 11.45 -1.53
C LEU A 82 -2.20 12.52 -2.27
N THR A 83 -2.46 12.72 -3.56
CA THR A 83 -1.79 13.75 -4.38
C THR A 83 -2.01 15.12 -3.76
N ARG A 84 -3.25 15.47 -3.40
CA ARG A 84 -3.60 16.73 -2.73
C ARG A 84 -2.83 16.93 -1.43
N LEU A 85 -2.75 15.90 -0.58
CA LEU A 85 -2.02 15.97 0.70
C LEU A 85 -0.51 16.12 0.49
N THR A 86 0.06 15.40 -0.48
CA THR A 86 1.51 15.40 -0.78
C THR A 86 1.95 16.57 -1.66
N THR A 87 1.04 17.35 -2.24
CA THR A 87 1.37 18.53 -3.05
C THR A 87 1.01 19.84 -2.36
N ALA A 88 0.23 19.77 -1.28
CA ALA A 88 -0.10 20.91 -0.44
C ALA A 88 1.15 21.64 0.07
N GLU A 89 0.96 22.92 0.39
CA GLU A 89 2.02 23.75 0.95
C GLU A 89 2.51 23.18 2.30
N PRO A 90 3.84 23.12 2.53
CA PRO A 90 4.38 22.60 3.78
C PRO A 90 4.00 23.48 4.97
N ILE A 91 3.42 22.85 5.99
CA ILE A 91 3.10 23.49 7.28
C ILE A 91 4.23 23.26 8.29
N PRO A 92 4.40 24.12 9.32
CA PRO A 92 5.31 23.80 10.42
C PRO A 92 4.86 22.50 11.11
N LEU A 93 5.81 21.67 11.54
CA LEU A 93 5.51 20.46 12.32
C LEU A 93 4.91 20.86 13.68
N PRO A 94 3.72 20.35 14.07
CA PRO A 94 3.14 20.64 15.37
C PRO A 94 3.92 19.95 16.49
N ILE A 95 3.90 20.55 17.69
CA ILE A 95 4.58 20.02 18.88
C ILE A 95 3.89 18.74 19.40
N ASN A 96 2.58 18.61 19.22
CA ASN A 96 1.80 17.53 19.80
C ASN A 96 1.85 16.25 18.93
N PRO A 97 2.35 15.12 19.44
CA PRO A 97 2.40 13.85 18.69
C PRO A 97 1.03 13.36 18.20
N HIS A 98 -0.05 13.64 18.92
CA HIS A 98 -1.41 13.27 18.48
C HIS A 98 -1.86 14.04 17.25
N GLU A 99 -1.46 15.31 17.12
CA GLU A 99 -1.74 16.11 15.93
C GLU A 99 -0.93 15.60 14.74
N VAL A 100 0.34 15.22 14.95
CA VAL A 100 1.19 14.61 13.91
C VAL A 100 0.56 13.34 13.33
N ASN A 101 -0.10 12.51 14.15
CA ASN A 101 -0.79 11.31 13.67
C ASN A 101 -1.93 11.61 12.67
N SER A 102 -2.56 12.79 12.77
CA SER A 102 -3.60 13.23 11.84
C SER A 102 -3.04 13.79 10.52
N LEU A 103 -1.72 13.98 10.45
CA LEU A 103 -1.01 14.58 9.32
C LEU A 103 -0.36 13.53 8.41
N GLU A 104 -0.73 12.25 8.47
CA GLU A 104 -0.17 11.24 7.55
C GLU A 104 -0.33 11.71 6.09
N TYR A 105 0.75 11.62 5.31
CA TYR A 105 0.87 12.10 3.93
C TYR A 105 0.90 13.63 3.73
N ARG A 106 0.78 14.44 4.80
CA ARG A 106 0.95 15.89 4.72
C ARG A 106 2.42 16.29 4.68
N ARG A 107 2.70 17.34 3.92
CA ARG A 107 4.01 18.00 3.91
C ARG A 107 4.19 18.89 5.12
N VAL A 108 5.34 18.73 5.77
CA VAL A 108 5.77 19.53 6.92
C VAL A 108 7.16 20.09 6.68
N ARG A 109 7.48 21.20 7.35
CA ARG A 109 8.79 21.86 7.33
C ARG A 109 9.38 21.89 8.73
N VAL A 110 10.65 21.53 8.84
CA VAL A 110 11.43 21.57 10.09
C VAL A 110 12.82 22.12 9.82
N ARG A 111 13.41 22.82 10.80
CA ARG A 111 14.78 23.32 10.76
C ARG A 111 15.58 22.77 11.91
N GLY A 112 16.84 22.45 11.67
CA GLY A 112 17.63 21.69 12.62
C GLY A 112 18.87 21.02 12.05
N GLN A 113 19.42 20.08 12.81
CA GLN A 113 20.67 19.41 12.48
C GLN A 113 20.52 17.88 12.52
N TYR A 114 21.21 17.18 11.62
CA TYR A 114 21.23 15.72 11.61
C TYR A 114 22.24 15.17 12.63
N ASP A 115 21.82 14.17 13.40
CA ASP A 115 22.73 13.35 14.20
C ASP A 115 23.19 12.13 13.39
N HIS A 116 24.25 12.32 12.61
CA HIS A 116 24.85 11.27 11.77
C HIS A 116 25.46 10.11 12.55
N SER A 117 25.61 10.22 13.88
CA SER A 117 26.15 9.14 14.71
C SER A 117 25.14 8.00 14.95
N LYS A 118 23.84 8.28 14.78
CA LYS A 118 22.72 7.37 15.09
C LYS A 118 21.87 7.01 13.87
N GLU A 119 22.47 6.94 12.70
CA GLU A 119 21.78 6.57 11.47
C GLU A 119 21.23 5.13 11.54
N LEU A 120 20.01 4.93 11.03
CA LEU A 120 19.32 3.66 10.95
C LEU A 120 19.13 3.25 9.48
N TYR A 121 19.17 1.95 9.20
CA TYR A 121 19.08 1.43 7.83
C TYR A 121 17.86 0.55 7.64
N ILE A 122 16.89 1.02 6.85
CA ILE A 122 15.75 0.21 6.44
C ILE A 122 16.11 -0.54 5.16
N MET A 123 16.20 -1.87 5.23
CA MET A 123 16.64 -2.74 4.14
C MET A 123 16.00 -4.14 4.19
N PRO A 124 15.88 -4.83 3.04
CA PRO A 124 16.22 -4.37 1.69
C PRO A 124 15.17 -3.41 1.13
N ARG A 125 15.62 -2.37 0.43
CA ARG A 125 14.78 -1.47 -0.38
C ARG A 125 15.25 -1.50 -1.82
N SER A 126 14.33 -1.32 -2.75
CA SER A 126 14.67 -1.13 -4.17
C SER A 126 14.51 0.34 -4.54
N PRO A 127 15.32 0.83 -5.49
CA PRO A 127 15.17 2.20 -5.98
C PRO A 127 13.80 2.33 -6.64
N VAL A 128 13.08 3.39 -6.29
CA VAL A 128 11.82 3.75 -6.96
C VAL A 128 12.18 4.57 -8.19
N ASN A 129 11.90 4.02 -9.38
CA ASN A 129 12.07 4.74 -10.64
C ASN A 129 10.84 4.47 -11.52
N PRO A 130 9.92 5.44 -11.64
CA PRO A 130 8.68 5.25 -12.39
C PRO A 130 8.88 4.82 -13.85
N GLU A 131 9.89 5.36 -14.53
CA GLU A 131 10.17 5.02 -15.93
C GLU A 131 10.72 3.59 -16.06
N LYS A 132 11.63 3.20 -15.15
CA LYS A 132 12.17 1.85 -15.11
C LYS A 132 11.08 0.84 -14.76
N GLU A 133 10.27 1.14 -13.74
CA GLU A 133 9.13 0.31 -13.33
C GLU A 133 8.12 0.14 -14.45
N ALA A 134 7.80 1.20 -15.20
CA ALA A 134 6.91 1.12 -16.36
C ALA A 134 7.49 0.28 -17.51
N ARG A 135 8.79 0.39 -17.79
CA ARG A 135 9.47 -0.39 -18.83
C ARG A 135 9.65 -1.86 -18.47
N GLU A 136 9.80 -2.16 -17.19
CA GLU A 136 10.00 -3.51 -16.68
C GLU A 136 8.70 -4.19 -16.23
N ALA A 137 7.58 -3.44 -16.22
CA ALA A 137 6.26 -3.99 -15.94
C ALA A 137 5.95 -5.18 -16.88
N GLY A 138 5.73 -6.35 -16.30
CA GLY A 138 5.42 -7.59 -17.04
C GLY A 138 6.62 -8.45 -17.43
N ARG A 139 7.86 -8.06 -17.08
CA ARG A 139 9.04 -8.92 -17.26
C ARG A 139 9.20 -9.89 -16.08
N LEU A 140 9.45 -11.17 -16.38
CA LEU A 140 9.67 -12.23 -15.38
C LEU A 140 11.04 -12.13 -14.68
N SER A 141 12.00 -11.38 -15.25
CA SER A 141 13.33 -11.16 -14.69
C SER A 141 13.64 -9.67 -14.63
N SER A 142 13.44 -9.04 -13.47
CA SER A 142 14.02 -7.74 -13.15
C SER A 142 15.30 -7.96 -12.33
N SER A 143 16.35 -7.18 -12.61
CA SER A 143 17.49 -7.11 -11.71
C SER A 143 17.02 -6.44 -10.42
N VAL A 144 16.97 -7.20 -9.33
CA VAL A 144 16.58 -6.68 -8.02
C VAL A 144 17.74 -5.86 -7.47
N GLU A 145 17.84 -4.62 -7.91
CA GLU A 145 18.69 -3.64 -7.26
C GLU A 145 18.17 -3.47 -5.83
N SER A 146 19.03 -3.82 -4.88
CA SER A 146 18.76 -3.72 -3.45
C SER A 146 19.70 -2.70 -2.85
N GLY A 147 19.16 -1.91 -1.94
CA GLY A 147 19.86 -0.93 -1.12
C GLY A 147 19.12 -0.76 0.20
N ALA A 148 19.26 0.42 0.78
CA ALA A 148 18.64 0.79 2.04
C ALA A 148 18.05 2.20 1.96
N ASN A 149 17.02 2.47 2.75
CA ASN A 149 16.68 3.84 3.09
C ASN A 149 17.46 4.23 4.34
N VAL A 150 18.10 5.40 4.32
CA VAL A 150 18.87 5.93 5.46
C VAL A 150 17.94 6.83 6.27
N VAL A 151 17.68 6.45 7.51
CA VAL A 151 16.93 7.24 8.47
C VAL A 151 17.92 7.85 9.44
N THR A 152 17.84 9.14 9.67
CA THR A 152 18.76 9.85 10.56
C THR A 152 17.95 10.67 11.56
N PRO A 153 18.29 10.61 12.86
CA PRO A 153 17.69 11.50 13.84
C PRO A 153 18.03 12.95 13.50
N PHE A 154 17.05 13.83 13.65
CA PHE A 154 17.14 15.23 13.30
C PHE A 154 16.68 16.07 14.48
N HIS A 155 17.59 16.84 15.06
CA HIS A 155 17.29 17.73 16.16
C HIS A 155 16.66 19.01 15.63
N CYS A 156 15.37 19.21 15.89
CA CYS A 156 14.63 20.39 15.47
C CYS A 156 14.91 21.56 16.40
N THR A 157 15.68 22.56 15.96
CA THR A 157 16.03 23.74 16.76
C THR A 157 14.79 24.50 17.24
N ASP A 158 13.78 24.64 16.37
CA ASP A 158 12.57 25.40 16.66
C ASP A 158 11.67 24.74 17.73
N LEU A 159 11.68 23.41 17.81
CA LEU A 159 10.79 22.63 18.68
C LEU A 159 11.51 22.05 19.90
N GLY A 160 12.85 22.01 19.89
CA GLY A 160 13.67 21.41 20.94
C GLY A 160 13.59 19.88 21.03
N ILE A 161 12.93 19.22 20.06
CA ILE A 161 12.77 17.76 20.00
C ILE A 161 13.62 17.17 18.88
N THR A 162 13.94 15.88 18.99
CA THR A 162 14.60 15.13 17.92
C THR A 162 13.59 14.22 17.25
N ILE A 163 13.52 14.23 15.92
CA ILE A 163 12.60 13.38 15.13
C ILE A 163 13.37 12.44 14.20
N LEU A 164 12.70 11.49 13.57
CA LEU A 164 13.29 10.59 12.58
C LEU A 164 13.06 11.13 11.16
N VAL A 165 14.12 11.27 10.38
CA VAL A 165 14.03 11.73 8.99
C VAL A 165 14.59 10.67 8.06
N ASN A 166 13.75 10.15 7.16
CA ASN A 166 14.25 9.34 6.05
C ASN A 166 14.81 10.22 4.95
N ARG A 167 16.11 10.10 4.75
CA ARG A 167 16.92 10.88 3.82
C ARG A 167 16.96 10.29 2.42
N GLY A 168 16.26 9.18 2.20
CA GLY A 168 16.11 8.54 0.91
C GLY A 168 16.95 7.28 0.73
N TYR A 169 16.91 6.80 -0.51
CA TYR A 169 17.50 5.53 -0.91
C TYR A 169 19.01 5.66 -1.17
N VAL A 170 19.77 4.69 -0.68
CA VAL A 170 21.17 4.47 -1.06
C VAL A 170 21.36 3.05 -1.58
N PRO A 171 22.11 2.85 -2.69
CA PRO A 171 22.43 1.52 -3.18
C PRO A 171 23.32 0.77 -2.18
N ARG A 172 23.31 -0.56 -2.22
CA ARG A 172 24.01 -1.42 -1.24
C ARG A 172 25.49 -1.08 -1.07
N GLN A 173 26.17 -0.66 -2.14
CA GLN A 173 27.58 -0.27 -2.12
C GLN A 173 27.84 1.05 -1.38
N LYS A 174 26.80 1.88 -1.19
CA LYS A 174 26.87 3.22 -0.58
C LYS A 174 26.18 3.33 0.78
N ILE A 175 25.88 2.20 1.43
CA ILE A 175 25.24 2.19 2.75
C ILE A 175 26.15 2.83 3.80
N ARG A 176 27.46 2.55 3.73
CA ARG A 176 28.43 3.04 4.71
C ARG A 176 28.58 4.57 4.63
N PRO A 177 28.53 5.31 5.75
CA PRO A 177 28.63 6.78 5.77
C PRO A 177 29.83 7.33 4.97
N GLU A 178 31.01 6.73 5.16
CA GLU A 178 32.28 7.05 4.49
C GLU A 178 32.20 7.03 2.96
N THR A 179 31.28 6.24 2.38
CA THR A 179 31.10 6.15 0.92
C THR A 179 30.12 7.19 0.34
N ARG A 180 29.53 8.04 1.19
CA ARG A 180 28.48 9.01 0.83
C ARG A 180 28.64 10.37 1.51
N MET A 181 29.84 10.96 1.44
CA MET A 181 30.13 12.25 2.09
C MET A 181 29.21 13.40 1.65
N LYS A 182 28.75 13.44 0.39
CA LYS A 182 27.76 14.42 -0.06
C LYS A 182 26.43 14.35 0.70
N GLY A 183 26.13 13.20 1.30
CA GLY A 183 24.98 13.02 2.16
C GLY A 183 25.26 13.40 3.61
N GLN A 184 26.50 13.53 4.09
CA GLN A 184 26.72 13.91 5.49
C GLN A 184 26.73 15.43 5.57
N VAL A 185 25.52 15.99 5.63
CA VAL A 185 25.31 17.42 5.66
C VAL A 185 25.48 17.90 7.09
N ASP A 186 26.58 18.60 7.33
CA ASP A 186 26.86 19.20 8.62
C ASP A 186 26.18 20.57 8.76
N GLY A 187 25.75 20.90 9.98
CA GLY A 187 25.15 22.19 10.32
C GLY A 187 23.64 22.23 10.18
N GLU A 188 23.09 23.44 10.35
CA GLU A 188 21.65 23.67 10.37
C GLU A 188 21.08 23.73 8.95
N VAL A 189 20.05 22.93 8.72
CA VAL A 189 19.36 22.82 7.44
C VAL A 189 17.86 22.83 7.64
N GLU A 190 17.16 23.28 6.61
CA GLU A 190 15.71 23.16 6.51
C GLU A 190 15.35 21.90 5.72
N VAL A 191 14.44 21.10 6.28
CA VAL A 191 13.95 19.86 5.66
C VAL A 191 12.45 20.00 5.46
N VAL A 192 12.03 19.86 4.21
CA VAL A 192 10.62 19.60 3.88
C VAL A 192 10.45 18.10 3.70
N GLY A 193 9.44 17.53 4.33
CA GLY A 193 9.17 16.11 4.24
C GLY A 193 7.70 15.77 4.41
N VAL A 194 7.36 14.53 4.07
CA VAL A 194 6.01 13.99 4.20
C VAL A 194 5.93 13.16 5.48
N VAL A 195 4.99 13.49 6.36
CA VAL A 195 4.76 12.73 7.59
C VAL A 195 4.28 11.33 7.24
N ARG A 196 4.86 10.33 7.90
CA ARG A 196 4.42 8.95 7.79
C ARG A 196 4.39 8.27 9.14
N LEU A 197 3.37 7.44 9.34
CA LEU A 197 3.19 6.71 10.59
C LEU A 197 3.98 5.41 10.59
N THR A 198 4.02 4.80 11.79
CA THR A 198 4.62 3.48 12.01
C THR A 198 3.95 2.43 11.13
N ASP A 199 4.76 1.54 10.55
CA ASP A 199 4.25 0.47 9.71
C ASP A 199 3.73 -0.68 10.59
N THR A 200 2.58 -1.24 10.23
CA THR A 200 2.17 -2.53 10.76
C THR A 200 2.96 -3.64 10.06
N ARG A 201 3.67 -4.47 10.84
CA ARG A 201 4.43 -5.61 10.29
C ARG A 201 3.52 -6.53 9.50
N LYS A 202 3.86 -6.75 8.22
CA LYS A 202 3.14 -7.67 7.33
C LYS A 202 3.56 -9.12 7.60
N PRO A 203 2.66 -10.10 7.37
CA PRO A 203 3.05 -11.51 7.34
C PRO A 203 4.24 -11.71 6.39
N PHE A 204 5.17 -12.60 6.77
CA PHE A 204 6.39 -12.93 6.00
C PHE A 204 7.48 -11.84 5.93
N VAL A 205 7.33 -10.72 6.65
CA VAL A 205 8.44 -9.78 6.88
C VAL A 205 9.20 -10.23 8.14
N PRO A 206 10.54 -10.38 8.13
CA PRO A 206 11.30 -10.69 9.35
C PRO A 206 11.17 -9.59 10.41
N ASN A 207 11.48 -9.91 11.67
CA ASN A 207 11.54 -8.91 12.74
C ASN A 207 12.76 -8.00 12.55
N ASN A 208 12.67 -6.74 13.00
CA ASN A 208 13.81 -5.82 12.97
C ASN A 208 14.98 -6.36 13.81
N ASP A 209 16.21 -6.20 13.30
CA ASP A 209 17.47 -6.58 13.96
C ASP A 209 18.14 -5.31 14.48
N VAL A 210 17.77 -4.92 15.70
CA VAL A 210 18.20 -3.66 16.35
C VAL A 210 19.71 -3.67 16.60
N GLU A 211 20.27 -4.78 17.06
CA GLU A 211 21.69 -4.92 17.39
C GLU A 211 22.60 -4.68 16.18
N ARG A 212 22.19 -5.18 15.01
CA ARG A 212 22.94 -4.98 13.76
C ARG A 212 22.46 -3.79 12.96
N ASN A 213 21.55 -2.99 13.50
CA ASN A 213 20.97 -1.82 12.87
C ASN A 213 20.39 -2.11 11.47
N ARG A 214 19.63 -3.22 11.36
CA ARG A 214 18.94 -3.61 10.13
C ARG A 214 17.45 -3.68 10.37
N TRP A 215 16.75 -2.72 9.77
CA TRP A 215 15.32 -2.55 9.93
C TRP A 215 14.61 -3.05 8.68
N HIS A 216 13.60 -3.88 8.82
CA HIS A 216 12.80 -4.38 7.69
C HIS A 216 11.52 -3.58 7.45
N TYR A 217 11.01 -2.95 8.51
CA TYR A 217 9.84 -2.07 8.47
C TYR A 217 10.04 -0.91 9.46
N ARG A 218 9.27 0.16 9.28
CA ARG A 218 9.34 1.33 10.17
C ARG A 218 8.58 1.04 11.45
N ASP A 219 9.32 0.89 12.54
CA ASP A 219 8.79 0.75 13.88
C ASP A 219 9.25 1.97 14.68
N LEU A 220 8.39 3.00 14.75
CA LEU A 220 8.81 4.30 15.28
C LEU A 220 9.16 4.20 16.76
N GLU A 221 8.42 3.40 17.52
CA GLU A 221 8.68 3.18 18.94
C GLU A 221 10.07 2.56 19.16
N ALA A 222 10.36 1.46 18.45
CA ALA A 222 11.66 0.80 18.57
C ALA A 222 12.82 1.68 18.05
N MET A 223 12.61 2.42 16.95
CA MET A 223 13.62 3.34 16.41
C MET A 223 13.89 4.51 17.36
N SER A 224 12.84 5.05 17.98
CA SER A 224 12.91 6.11 18.99
C SER A 224 13.70 5.69 20.22
N GLN A 225 13.47 4.48 20.74
CA GLN A 225 14.21 3.94 21.88
C GLN A 225 15.72 3.85 21.64
N VAL A 226 16.13 3.51 20.40
CA VAL A 226 17.55 3.39 20.02
C VAL A 226 18.20 4.76 19.83
N THR A 227 17.45 5.71 19.28
CA THR A 227 18.00 7.01 18.86
C THR A 227 17.86 8.11 19.93
N GLY A 228 16.87 7.98 20.81
CA GLY A 228 16.40 9.03 21.71
C GLY A 228 15.53 10.08 21.01
N ALA A 229 15.05 9.79 19.81
CA ALA A 229 14.11 10.65 19.07
C ALA A 229 12.66 10.40 19.50
N GLU A 230 11.80 11.39 19.35
CA GLU A 230 10.35 11.21 19.43
C GLU A 230 9.85 10.30 18.29
N PRO A 231 8.73 9.56 18.46
CA PRO A 231 8.18 8.64 17.47
C PRO A 231 7.47 9.39 16.32
N ILE A 232 8.15 10.39 15.78
CA ILE A 232 7.72 11.24 14.67
C ILE A 232 8.67 10.96 13.51
N PHE A 233 8.10 10.67 12.34
CA PHE A 233 8.87 10.32 11.15
C PHE A 233 8.43 11.12 9.92
N ILE A 234 9.41 11.64 9.20
CA ILE A 234 9.20 12.32 7.92
C ILE A 234 10.06 11.71 6.81
N ASP A 235 9.46 11.49 5.64
CA ASP A 235 10.20 11.20 4.41
C ASP A 235 10.61 12.52 3.76
N ALA A 236 11.92 12.82 3.71
CA ALA A 236 12.39 14.07 3.13
C ALA A 236 12.07 14.15 1.63
N ASP A 237 11.47 15.27 1.22
CA ASP A 237 11.12 15.58 -0.17
C ASP A 237 12.24 16.37 -0.82
N PHE A 238 13.14 15.67 -1.52
CA PHE A 238 14.20 16.31 -2.31
C PHE A 238 13.75 16.73 -3.71
N GLY A 239 12.48 16.48 -4.09
CA GLY A 239 11.93 16.74 -5.42
C GLY A 239 11.48 18.18 -5.65
N ASN A 240 11.38 18.99 -4.59
CA ASN A 240 10.95 20.38 -4.66
C ASN A 240 11.99 21.38 -4.14
N VAL A 241 13.20 20.93 -3.82
CA VAL A 241 14.33 21.85 -3.71
C VAL A 241 14.66 22.24 -5.14
N SER A 242 14.23 23.44 -5.54
CA SER A 242 14.78 24.13 -6.71
C SER A 242 16.29 24.23 -6.50
N LEU A 243 17.02 23.22 -6.97
CA LEU A 243 18.46 23.30 -7.12
C LEU A 243 18.70 24.47 -8.08
N PRO A 244 19.39 25.54 -7.67
CA PRO A 244 19.88 26.50 -8.64
C PRO A 244 20.78 25.72 -9.58
N GLU A 245 20.44 25.78 -10.87
CA GLU A 245 21.24 25.29 -11.99
C GLU A 245 22.70 25.72 -11.77
N GLN A 246 23.59 24.75 -11.58
CA GLN A 246 25.05 24.92 -11.61
C GLN A 246 25.66 23.80 -12.43
#